data_AF-A0A7W0XQI9-F1
#
_entry.id   AF-A0A7W0XQI9-F1
#
_cell.length_a   1.000
_cell.length_b   1.000
_cell.length_c   1.000
_cell.angle_alpha   90.00
_cell.angle_beta   90.00
_cell.angle_gamma   90.00
#
_symmetry.space_group_name_H-M   'P 1'
#
loop_
_entity.id
_entity.type
_entity.pdbx_description
1 polymer ?
#
loop_
_entity_poly.entity_id
_entity_poly.type
_entity_poly.pdbx_seq_one_letter_code
_entity_poly.pdbx_strand_id
1 'polypeptide(L)'
;MSEARAIVGSLKAPAEAGAAFVWDDPFRLDEQLTDDERLIRDTARAFAQEQLQPRIIRAYRDETTDPGLFREMGALGLLGVTLPQDYGCAEASYVAYGLVAREVERVDSGYRSMMSVQSSLVMYPIHAYGDESQRRKYLPKLASGERIGCFGLTEPDAGSDPGGMTTRAEPVAGGYRLTGSKTWISNAPIADVFVVWARSSAHGGAIRGFVLEKGAKGLSAPKIGGKLSLRASVTGEIVMDGVEVSEDALLPNVSGLKGPFGCLNRARYGISWGVMGAAEDCWRRARSYVLERKQFGRPLAANQLVQKKLADMQTEIALGLQAALRVGRLLDEGRAAPEMISLIKRNNCGKALDIARVARDMHGGNGIQEEYH
;
A
#
# COMPACT_ATOMS: atom_id res chain seq x y z
N MET A 1 5.17 -52.23 -66.94
CA MET A 1 5.92 -52.16 -65.67
C MET A 1 5.20 -51.17 -64.78
N SER A 2 4.68 -51.73 -63.69
CA SER A 2 3.66 -51.18 -62.79
C SER A 2 4.20 -50.08 -61.90
N GLU A 3 3.34 -49.11 -61.62
CA GLU A 3 3.52 -47.97 -60.70
C GLU A 3 4.00 -48.42 -59.31
N ALA A 4 5.04 -47.76 -58.81
CA ALA A 4 5.43 -47.82 -57.40
C ALA A 4 4.59 -46.80 -56.61
N ARG A 5 3.51 -47.29 -55.98
CA ARG A 5 2.75 -46.53 -54.97
C ARG A 5 3.60 -46.32 -53.73
N ALA A 6 3.96 -45.06 -53.46
CA ALA A 6 4.48 -44.64 -52.18
C ALA A 6 3.37 -44.73 -51.10
N ILE A 7 3.59 -45.58 -50.10
CA ILE A 7 2.85 -45.54 -48.84
C ILE A 7 3.47 -44.41 -48.02
N VAL A 8 2.83 -43.23 -48.04
CA VAL A 8 3.05 -42.22 -46.99
C VAL A 8 1.78 -42.15 -46.19
N GLY A 9 1.78 -42.84 -45.04
CA GLY A 9 0.74 -42.71 -44.04
C GLY A 9 0.64 -41.25 -43.61
N SER A 10 -0.55 -40.69 -43.70
CA SER A 10 -0.90 -39.40 -43.11
C SER A 10 -0.74 -39.51 -41.59
N LEU A 11 0.38 -39.01 -41.06
CA LEU A 11 0.46 -38.65 -39.65
C LEU A 11 -0.41 -37.40 -39.47
N LYS A 12 -1.63 -37.60 -38.98
CA LYS A 12 -2.42 -36.50 -38.40
C LYS A 12 -1.59 -35.91 -37.27
N ALA A 13 -1.16 -34.67 -37.43
CA ALA A 13 -0.65 -33.88 -36.31
C ALA A 13 -1.72 -33.90 -35.20
N PRO A 14 -1.35 -34.12 -33.92
CA PRO A 14 -2.30 -33.99 -32.83
C PRO A 14 -2.87 -32.58 -32.87
N ALA A 15 -4.20 -32.47 -32.83
CA ALA A 15 -4.84 -31.16 -32.68
C ALA A 15 -4.33 -30.54 -31.38
N GLU A 16 -3.60 -29.43 -31.47
CA GLU A 16 -3.25 -28.64 -30.30
C GLU A 16 -4.57 -28.21 -29.65
N ALA A 17 -4.92 -28.82 -28.53
CA ALA A 17 -5.95 -28.30 -27.65
C ALA A 17 -5.43 -26.94 -27.17
N GLY A 18 -5.89 -25.85 -27.80
CA GLY A 18 -5.45 -24.50 -27.48
C GLY A 18 -5.59 -24.25 -25.97
N ALA A 19 -4.52 -23.75 -25.34
CA ALA A 19 -4.53 -23.45 -23.92
C ALA A 19 -5.70 -22.52 -23.56
N ALA A 20 -6.41 -22.82 -22.47
CA ALA A 20 -7.53 -21.98 -22.03
C ALA A 20 -7.03 -20.57 -21.67
N PHE A 21 -7.77 -19.53 -22.04
CA PHE A 21 -7.49 -18.15 -21.66
C PHE A 21 -8.35 -17.73 -20.46
N VAL A 22 -7.72 -17.24 -19.39
CA VAL A 22 -8.42 -16.69 -18.22
C VAL A 22 -8.37 -15.18 -18.32
N TRP A 23 -9.50 -14.58 -18.66
CA TRP A 23 -9.57 -13.15 -18.99
C TRP A 23 -9.17 -12.26 -17.82
N ASP A 24 -9.42 -12.67 -16.58
CA ASP A 24 -9.15 -11.88 -15.40
C ASP A 24 -7.80 -12.18 -14.72
N ASP A 25 -7.01 -13.07 -15.34
CA ASP A 25 -5.60 -13.31 -15.04
C ASP A 25 -4.83 -13.72 -16.33
N PRO A 26 -4.66 -12.79 -17.30
CA PRO A 26 -4.16 -13.12 -18.64
C PRO A 26 -2.76 -13.75 -18.67
N PHE A 27 -1.91 -13.43 -17.69
CA PHE A 27 -0.53 -13.91 -17.57
C PHE A 27 -0.33 -14.91 -16.43
N ARG A 28 -1.42 -15.49 -15.92
CA ARG A 28 -1.38 -16.55 -14.90
C ARG A 28 -0.55 -16.13 -13.67
N LEU A 29 -0.79 -14.92 -13.16
CA LEU A 29 -0.16 -14.43 -11.94
C LEU A 29 -0.29 -15.46 -10.82
N ASP A 30 -1.45 -16.12 -10.69
CA ASP A 30 -1.65 -17.15 -9.68
C ASP A 30 -0.60 -18.27 -9.77
N GLU A 31 -0.25 -18.73 -10.98
CA GLU A 31 0.75 -19.80 -11.20
C GLU A 31 2.19 -19.35 -10.89
N GLN A 32 2.44 -18.04 -10.78
CA GLN A 32 3.77 -17.47 -10.46
C GLN A 32 4.00 -17.24 -8.96
N LEU A 33 2.98 -17.45 -8.13
CA LEU A 33 3.03 -17.29 -6.68
C LEU A 33 3.40 -18.61 -5.99
N THR A 34 4.03 -18.50 -4.83
CA THR A 34 4.20 -19.66 -3.93
C THR A 34 2.87 -19.98 -3.21
N ASP A 35 2.78 -21.16 -2.62
CA ASP A 35 1.58 -21.55 -1.86
C ASP A 35 1.34 -20.61 -0.66
N ASP A 36 2.39 -20.22 0.05
CA ASP A 36 2.30 -19.25 1.15
C ASP A 36 1.83 -17.87 0.68
N GLU A 37 2.29 -17.42 -0.49
CA GLU A 37 1.84 -16.16 -1.09
C GLU A 37 0.36 -16.20 -1.48
N ARG A 38 -0.11 -17.32 -2.05
CA ARG A 38 -1.54 -17.52 -2.32
C ARG A 38 -2.35 -17.53 -1.02
N LEU A 39 -1.90 -18.25 0.01
CA LEU A 39 -2.57 -18.32 1.30
C LEU A 39 -2.72 -16.94 1.96
N ILE A 40 -1.64 -16.15 1.98
CA ILE A 40 -1.66 -14.79 2.54
C ILE A 40 -2.57 -13.88 1.73
N ARG A 41 -2.51 -13.95 0.40
CA ARG A 41 -3.43 -13.21 -0.49
C ARG A 41 -4.88 -13.56 -0.20
N ASP A 42 -5.20 -14.84 -0.11
CA ASP A 42 -6.58 -15.30 0.08
C ASP A 42 -7.11 -14.92 1.47
N THR A 43 -6.25 -14.94 2.49
CA THR A 43 -6.55 -14.41 3.83
C THR A 43 -6.84 -12.92 3.79
N ALA A 44 -5.99 -12.12 3.13
CA ALA A 44 -6.20 -10.68 2.98
C ALA A 44 -7.46 -10.36 2.17
N ARG A 45 -7.76 -11.14 1.12
CA ARG A 45 -8.98 -11.01 0.33
C ARG A 45 -10.23 -11.29 1.15
N ALA A 46 -10.26 -12.40 1.90
CA ALA A 46 -11.38 -12.74 2.75
C ALA A 46 -11.65 -11.62 3.77
N PHE A 47 -10.61 -11.17 4.46
CA PHE A 47 -10.70 -10.02 5.37
C PHE A 47 -11.23 -8.75 4.68
N ALA A 48 -10.69 -8.41 3.51
CA ALA A 48 -11.11 -7.21 2.79
C ALA A 48 -12.60 -7.28 2.40
N GLN A 49 -13.07 -8.43 1.90
CA GLN A 49 -14.46 -8.58 1.48
C GLN A 49 -15.44 -8.68 2.67
N GLU A 50 -15.07 -9.37 3.74
CA GLU A 50 -15.96 -9.59 4.89
C GLU A 50 -15.96 -8.42 5.86
N GLN A 51 -14.81 -7.76 6.05
CA GLN A 51 -14.68 -6.69 7.03
C GLN A 51 -14.65 -5.30 6.39
N LEU A 52 -13.89 -5.08 5.32
CA LEU A 52 -13.73 -3.72 4.79
C LEU A 52 -14.88 -3.30 3.87
N GLN A 53 -15.30 -4.18 2.96
CA GLN A 53 -16.32 -3.87 1.94
C GLN A 53 -17.68 -3.42 2.52
N PRO A 54 -18.21 -4.00 3.62
CA PRO A 54 -19.47 -3.52 4.18
C PRO A 54 -19.37 -2.14 4.85
N ARG A 55 -18.16 -1.69 5.19
CA ARG A 55 -17.91 -0.46 5.96
C ARG A 55 -17.61 0.75 5.05
N ILE A 56 -17.11 0.52 3.83
CA ILE A 56 -16.44 1.58 3.05
C ILE A 56 -17.36 2.75 2.64
N ILE A 57 -18.58 2.51 2.16
CA ILE A 57 -19.46 3.60 1.68
C ILE A 57 -19.71 4.61 2.80
N ARG A 58 -20.10 4.12 3.97
CA ARG A 58 -20.35 4.97 5.15
C ARG A 58 -19.06 5.64 5.62
N ALA A 59 -17.97 4.89 5.75
CA ALA A 59 -16.69 5.42 6.22
C ALA A 59 -16.18 6.56 5.31
N TYR A 60 -16.30 6.39 4.00
CA TYR A 60 -15.90 7.40 3.01
C TYR A 60 -16.82 8.62 3.05
N ARG A 61 -18.15 8.44 3.10
CA ARG A 61 -19.12 9.54 3.18
C ARG A 61 -18.89 10.39 4.44
N ASP A 62 -18.78 9.73 5.59
CA ASP A 62 -18.73 10.38 6.89
C ASP A 62 -17.31 10.86 7.27
N GLU A 63 -16.30 10.55 6.46
CA GLU A 63 -14.88 10.86 6.73
C GLU A 63 -14.38 10.30 8.08
N THR A 64 -14.69 9.03 8.31
CA THR A 64 -14.39 8.31 9.55
C THR A 64 -13.51 7.08 9.31
N THR A 65 -12.78 6.70 10.34
CA THR A 65 -11.96 5.49 10.38
C THR A 65 -12.20 4.79 11.70
N ASP A 66 -12.37 3.47 11.68
CA ASP A 66 -12.48 2.65 12.89
C ASP A 66 -11.07 2.18 13.33
N PRO A 67 -10.56 2.62 14.50
CA PRO A 67 -9.28 2.14 15.03
C PRO A 67 -9.27 0.62 15.33
N GLY A 68 -10.43 0.00 15.52
CA GLY A 68 -10.56 -1.45 15.72
C GLY A 68 -10.00 -2.29 14.58
N LEU A 69 -10.03 -1.75 13.34
CA LEU A 69 -9.49 -2.41 12.15
C LEU A 69 -8.01 -2.76 12.26
N PHE A 70 -7.21 -2.01 13.03
CA PHE A 70 -5.79 -2.36 13.24
C PHE A 70 -5.66 -3.68 14.00
N ARG A 71 -6.48 -3.92 15.02
CA ARG A 71 -6.48 -5.19 15.77
C ARG A 71 -7.00 -6.33 14.91
N GLU A 72 -8.02 -6.10 14.10
CA GLU A 72 -8.51 -7.10 13.14
C GLU A 72 -7.42 -7.49 12.12
N MET A 73 -6.71 -6.51 11.55
CA MET A 73 -5.57 -6.76 10.64
C MET A 73 -4.42 -7.48 11.36
N GLY A 74 -4.08 -7.07 12.59
CA GLY A 74 -3.00 -7.67 13.38
C GLY A 74 -3.28 -9.12 13.77
N ALA A 75 -4.53 -9.46 14.12
CA ALA A 75 -4.95 -10.82 14.44
C ALA A 75 -4.77 -11.81 13.26
N LEU A 76 -4.76 -11.29 12.03
CA LEU A 76 -4.55 -12.06 10.81
C LEU A 76 -3.10 -11.99 10.28
N GLY A 77 -2.18 -11.33 11.00
CA GLY A 77 -0.80 -11.17 10.58
C GLY A 77 -0.60 -10.22 9.38
N LEU A 78 -1.55 -9.32 9.11
CA LEU A 78 -1.51 -8.40 7.96
C LEU A 78 -0.73 -7.10 8.24
N LEU A 79 -0.18 -6.93 9.45
CA LEU A 79 0.64 -5.80 9.84
C LEU A 79 2.11 -6.22 10.01
N GLY A 80 3.02 -5.50 9.37
CA GLY A 80 4.45 -5.84 9.41
C GLY A 80 4.77 -7.17 8.74
N VAL A 81 4.03 -7.56 7.70
CA VAL A 81 4.08 -8.86 7.01
C VAL A 81 5.50 -9.37 6.75
N THR A 82 6.45 -8.50 6.40
CA THR A 82 7.84 -8.89 6.07
C THR A 82 8.80 -8.92 7.26
N LEU A 83 8.33 -8.61 8.48
CA LEU A 83 9.18 -8.54 9.67
C LEU A 83 9.23 -9.90 10.39
N PRO A 84 10.27 -10.14 11.21
CA PRO A 84 10.49 -11.44 11.84
C PRO A 84 9.37 -11.91 12.78
N GLN A 85 9.18 -13.22 12.86
CA GLN A 85 8.20 -13.86 13.76
C GLN A 85 8.49 -13.57 15.24
N ASP A 86 9.75 -13.35 15.60
CA ASP A 86 10.19 -12.96 16.95
C ASP A 86 9.50 -11.70 17.50
N TYR A 87 8.93 -10.88 16.61
CA TYR A 87 8.17 -9.68 16.96
C TYR A 87 6.65 -9.83 16.71
N GLY A 88 6.16 -11.06 16.53
CA GLY A 88 4.75 -11.35 16.27
C GLY A 88 4.29 -11.03 14.85
N CYS A 89 5.22 -10.99 13.88
CA CYS A 89 4.94 -10.72 12.47
C CYS A 89 4.95 -12.01 11.65
N ALA A 90 4.58 -11.93 10.36
CA ALA A 90 4.44 -13.12 9.49
C ALA A 90 5.76 -13.61 8.87
N GLU A 91 6.80 -12.77 8.81
CA GLU A 91 8.08 -13.06 8.14
C GLU A 91 7.93 -13.56 6.69
N ALA A 92 6.97 -12.99 5.96
CA ALA A 92 6.68 -13.35 4.59
C ALA A 92 7.43 -12.48 3.57
N SER A 93 7.36 -12.87 2.29
CA SER A 93 8.03 -12.18 1.19
C SER A 93 7.49 -10.75 0.95
N TYR A 94 8.29 -9.91 0.27
CA TYR A 94 7.80 -8.65 -0.25
C TYR A 94 6.66 -8.86 -1.26
N VAL A 95 6.65 -9.96 -2.00
CA VAL A 95 5.51 -10.29 -2.87
C VAL A 95 4.25 -10.54 -2.05
N ALA A 96 4.32 -11.26 -0.92
CA ALA A 96 3.20 -11.41 0.00
C ALA A 96 2.69 -10.05 0.52
N TYR A 97 3.59 -9.16 0.94
CA TYR A 97 3.21 -7.78 1.32
C TYR A 97 2.50 -7.03 0.18
N GLY A 98 3.00 -7.16 -1.05
CA GLY A 98 2.36 -6.59 -2.25
C GLY A 98 0.94 -7.13 -2.47
N LEU A 99 0.76 -8.44 -2.34
CA LEU A 99 -0.55 -9.09 -2.48
C LEU A 99 -1.55 -8.63 -1.42
N VAL A 100 -1.12 -8.50 -0.16
CA VAL A 100 -1.98 -7.93 0.90
C VAL A 100 -2.39 -6.50 0.53
N ALA A 101 -1.45 -5.66 0.09
CA ALA A 101 -1.76 -4.29 -0.34
C ALA A 101 -2.76 -4.25 -1.52
N ARG A 102 -2.60 -5.15 -2.50
CA ARG A 102 -3.54 -5.31 -3.63
C ARG A 102 -4.94 -5.67 -3.16
N GLU A 103 -5.10 -6.67 -2.29
CA GLU A 103 -6.43 -7.11 -1.86
C GLU A 103 -7.11 -6.09 -0.93
N VAL A 104 -6.36 -5.36 -0.10
CA VAL A 104 -6.92 -4.30 0.75
C VAL A 104 -7.33 -3.07 -0.07
N GLU A 105 -6.49 -2.61 -1.01
CA GLU A 105 -6.79 -1.44 -1.85
C GLU A 105 -7.83 -1.74 -2.94
N ARG A 106 -8.07 -3.01 -3.26
CA ARG A 106 -9.24 -3.42 -4.04
C ARG A 106 -10.55 -2.93 -3.43
N VAL A 107 -10.60 -2.79 -2.09
CA VAL A 107 -11.74 -2.18 -1.40
C VAL A 107 -11.59 -0.67 -1.29
N ASP A 108 -10.48 -0.19 -0.71
CA ASP A 108 -10.22 1.26 -0.63
C ASP A 108 -8.74 1.59 -0.35
N SER A 109 -8.27 2.66 -1.00
CA SER A 109 -6.92 3.20 -0.82
C SER A 109 -6.64 3.71 0.60
N GLY A 110 -7.66 4.13 1.34
CA GLY A 110 -7.58 4.59 2.73
C GLY A 110 -7.17 3.46 3.68
N TYR A 111 -7.80 2.29 3.56
CA TYR A 111 -7.43 1.12 4.35
C TYR A 111 -6.00 0.65 4.08
N ARG A 112 -5.61 0.57 2.80
CA ARG A 112 -4.22 0.27 2.43
C ARG A 112 -3.26 1.32 2.98
N SER A 113 -3.66 2.60 3.02
CA SER A 113 -2.84 3.68 3.58
C SER A 113 -2.55 3.49 5.06
N MET A 114 -3.56 3.10 5.84
CA MET A 114 -3.41 2.81 7.27
C MET A 114 -2.38 1.70 7.49
N MET A 115 -2.53 0.60 6.75
CA MET A 115 -1.65 -0.57 6.80
C MET A 115 -0.21 -0.26 6.35
N SER A 116 -0.05 0.50 5.25
CA SER A 116 1.27 0.91 4.76
C SER A 116 2.02 1.78 5.76
N VAL A 117 1.32 2.70 6.44
CA VAL A 117 1.91 3.54 7.49
C VAL A 117 2.39 2.68 8.66
N GLN A 118 1.53 1.79 9.17
CA GLN A 118 1.87 0.89 10.27
C GLN A 118 3.11 0.05 9.93
N SER A 119 3.09 -0.62 8.78
CA SER A 119 4.11 -1.61 8.42
C SER A 119 5.41 -0.97 7.92
N SER A 120 5.32 -0.19 6.84
CA SER A 120 6.50 0.31 6.12
C SER A 120 7.05 1.61 6.69
N LEU A 121 6.24 2.40 7.41
CA LEU A 121 6.65 3.71 7.91
C LEU A 121 6.86 3.74 9.43
N VAL A 122 6.34 2.78 10.20
CA VAL A 122 6.54 2.75 11.65
C VAL A 122 7.29 1.50 12.10
N MET A 123 6.75 0.32 11.82
CA MET A 123 7.39 -0.93 12.24
C MET A 123 8.75 -1.12 11.55
N TYR A 124 8.84 -0.84 10.25
CA TYR A 124 10.10 -0.95 9.52
C TYR A 124 11.24 -0.07 10.09
N PRO A 125 11.11 1.26 10.30
CA PRO A 125 12.21 2.04 10.86
C PRO A 125 12.56 1.65 12.30
N ILE A 126 11.60 1.24 13.12
CA ILE A 126 11.90 0.73 14.47
C ILE A 126 12.71 -0.56 14.36
N HIS A 127 12.32 -1.48 13.48
CA HIS A 127 13.06 -2.72 13.23
C HIS A 127 14.47 -2.44 12.68
N ALA A 128 14.57 -1.68 11.61
CA ALA A 128 15.83 -1.48 10.89
C ALA A 128 16.81 -0.54 11.59
N TYR A 129 16.28 0.49 12.28
CA TYR A 129 17.09 1.59 12.79
C TYR A 129 17.08 1.70 14.32
N GLY A 130 16.13 1.04 14.98
CA GLY A 130 16.08 0.98 16.43
C GLY A 130 17.10 0.00 17.00
N ASP A 131 17.36 0.12 18.30
CA ASP A 131 18.02 -0.93 19.08
C ASP A 131 17.03 -2.03 19.50
N GLU A 132 17.55 -3.10 20.10
CA GLU A 132 16.73 -4.24 20.51
C GLU A 132 15.69 -3.87 21.58
N SER A 133 16.00 -2.90 22.46
CA SER A 133 15.06 -2.45 23.48
C SER A 133 13.83 -1.78 22.86
N GLN A 134 14.04 -0.95 21.84
CA GLN A 134 12.97 -0.32 21.07
C GLN A 134 12.17 -1.36 20.30
N ARG A 135 12.83 -2.31 19.64
CA ARG A 135 12.15 -3.38 18.88
C ARG A 135 11.22 -4.20 19.78
N ARG A 136 11.73 -4.67 20.93
CA ARG A 136 10.95 -5.47 21.89
C ARG A 136 9.84 -4.65 22.56
N LYS A 137 10.05 -3.36 22.82
CA LYS A 137 9.02 -2.46 23.37
C LYS A 137 7.86 -2.23 22.40
N TYR A 138 8.15 -1.97 21.12
CA TYR A 138 7.15 -1.44 20.18
C TYR A 138 6.60 -2.47 19.20
N LEU A 139 7.45 -3.30 18.58
CA LEU A 139 7.03 -4.12 17.42
C LEU A 139 5.91 -5.11 17.74
N PRO A 140 5.92 -5.87 18.86
CA PRO A 140 4.85 -6.82 19.14
C PRO A 140 3.46 -6.17 19.22
N LYS A 141 3.38 -4.98 19.83
CA LYS A 141 2.11 -4.24 19.98
C LYS A 141 1.66 -3.56 18.69
N LEU A 142 2.61 -3.18 17.83
CA LEU A 142 2.30 -2.65 16.51
C LEU A 142 1.86 -3.77 15.55
N ALA A 143 2.45 -4.97 15.67
CA ALA A 143 2.11 -6.16 14.89
C ALA A 143 0.71 -6.67 15.23
N SER A 144 0.36 -6.74 16.52
CA SER A 144 -0.99 -7.12 16.96
C SER A 144 -2.06 -6.05 16.69
N GLY A 145 -1.66 -4.82 16.34
CA GLY A 145 -2.56 -3.68 16.20
C GLY A 145 -3.09 -3.14 17.53
N GLU A 146 -2.57 -3.60 18.68
CA GLU A 146 -2.87 -3.01 19.99
C GLU A 146 -2.48 -1.53 20.04
N ARG A 147 -1.34 -1.20 19.42
CA ARG A 147 -0.83 0.16 19.24
C ARG A 147 -0.87 0.57 17.78
N ILE A 148 -1.23 1.82 17.54
CA ILE A 148 -1.26 2.41 16.20
C ILE A 148 -0.07 3.36 16.02
N GLY A 149 0.59 3.25 14.87
CA GLY A 149 1.74 4.06 14.51
C GLY A 149 1.40 5.16 13.50
N CYS A 150 2.13 6.27 13.58
CA CYS A 150 2.22 7.26 12.51
C CYS A 150 3.66 7.73 12.25
N PHE A 151 3.88 8.37 11.09
CA PHE A 151 5.21 8.73 10.59
C PHE A 151 5.30 10.21 10.23
N GLY A 152 6.02 10.99 11.04
CA GLY A 152 6.19 12.43 10.91
C GLY A 152 7.42 12.82 10.11
N LEU A 153 7.28 13.02 8.80
CA LEU A 153 8.36 13.54 7.94
C LEU A 153 8.00 14.89 7.33
N THR A 154 6.91 14.92 6.56
CA THR A 154 6.44 16.07 5.78
C THR A 154 6.03 17.24 6.69
N GLU A 155 6.42 18.44 6.28
CA GLU A 155 6.07 19.71 6.93
C GLU A 155 5.28 20.58 5.94
N PRO A 156 4.57 21.63 6.41
CA PRO A 156 3.84 22.55 5.54
C PRO A 156 4.70 23.11 4.41
N ASP A 157 5.96 23.46 4.71
CA ASP A 157 6.90 24.04 3.75
C ASP A 157 7.89 23.01 3.16
N ALA A 158 7.78 21.72 3.53
CA ALA A 158 8.73 20.68 3.14
C ALA A 158 8.03 19.33 2.85
N GLY A 159 7.43 19.22 1.65
CA GLY A 159 6.84 17.99 1.13
C GLY A 159 7.79 17.20 0.22
N SER A 160 8.06 17.73 -0.97
CA SER A 160 8.94 17.10 -1.96
C SER A 160 10.42 17.21 -1.60
N ASP A 161 10.81 18.26 -0.87
CA ASP A 161 12.15 18.43 -0.30
C ASP A 161 12.12 18.25 1.22
N PRO A 162 12.11 17.00 1.73
CA PRO A 162 12.22 16.76 3.17
C PRO A 162 13.62 17.12 3.71
N GLY A 163 14.59 17.39 2.84
CA GLY A 163 15.86 17.97 3.24
C GLY A 163 15.67 19.34 3.88
N GLY A 164 14.74 20.16 3.39
CA GLY A 164 14.43 21.49 3.93
C GLY A 164 13.73 21.53 5.30
N MET A 165 13.55 20.39 5.99
CA MET A 165 12.76 20.35 7.24
C MET A 165 13.29 21.30 8.34
N THR A 166 12.37 21.88 9.07
CA THR A 166 12.57 22.88 10.15
C THR A 166 12.32 22.31 11.54
N THR A 167 11.61 21.19 11.66
CA THR A 167 11.47 20.47 12.94
C THR A 167 12.85 20.14 13.47
N ARG A 168 13.10 20.52 14.74
CA ARG A 168 14.41 20.39 15.38
C ARG A 168 14.33 19.59 16.68
N ALA A 169 15.44 18.94 16.99
CA ALA A 169 15.68 18.25 18.25
C ALA A 169 16.92 18.87 18.92
N GLU A 170 16.70 19.58 20.03
CA GLU A 170 17.73 20.23 20.82
C GLU A 170 18.17 19.31 21.98
N PRO A 171 19.46 19.18 22.30
CA PRO A 171 19.87 18.41 23.47
C PRO A 171 19.39 19.08 24.76
N VAL A 172 18.91 18.26 25.69
CA VAL A 172 18.59 18.63 27.07
C VAL A 172 19.24 17.62 28.02
N ALA A 173 19.19 17.87 29.33
CA ALA A 173 19.70 16.91 30.30
C ALA A 173 18.94 15.56 30.17
N GLY A 174 19.64 14.50 29.77
CA GLY A 174 19.09 13.14 29.66
C GLY A 174 18.39 12.82 28.34
N GLY A 175 18.38 13.72 27.35
CA GLY A 175 17.82 13.43 26.02
C GLY A 175 17.63 14.65 25.14
N TYR A 176 16.45 14.77 24.53
CA TYR A 176 16.16 15.75 23.48
C TYR A 176 14.84 16.47 23.72
N ARG A 177 14.78 17.72 23.26
CA ARG A 177 13.53 18.51 23.16
C ARG A 177 13.20 18.74 21.69
N LEU A 178 12.05 18.24 21.26
CA LEU A 178 11.56 18.37 19.89
C LEU A 178 10.61 19.56 19.75
N THR A 179 10.81 20.37 18.72
CA THR A 179 9.91 21.49 18.37
C THR A 179 9.70 21.56 16.87
N GLY A 180 8.44 21.64 16.44
CA GLY A 180 8.06 21.75 15.03
C GLY A 180 6.66 21.24 14.75
N SER A 181 6.28 21.23 13.49
CA SER A 181 5.00 20.69 13.03
C SER A 181 5.20 19.78 11.81
N LYS A 182 4.47 18.67 11.80
CA LYS A 182 4.34 17.76 10.66
C LYS A 182 2.90 17.79 10.18
N THR A 183 2.70 17.65 8.88
CA THR A 183 1.37 17.75 8.26
C THR A 183 1.14 16.63 7.24
N TRP A 184 -0.14 16.34 6.95
CA TRP A 184 -0.58 15.21 6.13
C TRP A 184 -0.18 13.84 6.70
N ILE A 185 -0.18 13.71 8.02
CA ILE A 185 0.27 12.51 8.72
C ILE A 185 -0.91 11.57 8.92
N SER A 186 -0.96 10.53 8.09
CA SER A 186 -1.92 9.44 8.24
C SER A 186 -1.78 8.77 9.61
N ASN A 187 -2.90 8.40 10.20
CA ASN A 187 -3.06 7.81 11.54
C ASN A 187 -2.76 8.74 12.72
N ALA A 188 -2.14 9.92 12.55
CA ALA A 188 -1.67 10.73 13.68
C ALA A 188 -2.72 10.99 14.77
N PRO A 189 -3.98 11.36 14.44
CA PRO A 189 -5.00 11.62 15.46
C PRO A 189 -5.39 10.41 16.33
N ILE A 190 -5.09 9.19 15.88
CA ILE A 190 -5.39 7.95 16.60
C ILE A 190 -4.13 7.15 16.97
N ALA A 191 -2.93 7.69 16.73
CA ALA A 191 -1.68 6.99 16.95
C ALA A 191 -1.28 6.97 18.43
N ASP A 192 -0.67 5.86 18.83
CA ASP A 192 -0.02 5.64 20.12
C ASP A 192 1.51 5.84 20.02
N VAL A 193 2.07 5.58 18.83
CA VAL A 193 3.51 5.64 18.54
C VAL A 193 3.76 6.57 17.36
N PHE A 194 4.72 7.48 17.50
CA PHE A 194 5.05 8.51 16.52
C PHE A 194 6.52 8.39 16.14
N VAL A 195 6.81 7.98 14.90
CA VAL A 195 8.18 8.01 14.36
C VAL A 195 8.38 9.36 13.67
N VAL A 196 9.12 10.26 14.31
CA VAL A 196 9.32 11.64 13.86
C VAL A 196 10.75 11.86 13.38
N TRP A 197 10.89 12.52 12.23
CA TRP A 197 12.19 12.97 11.72
C TRP A 197 12.41 14.45 11.99
N ALA A 198 13.55 14.76 12.60
CA ALA A 198 13.92 16.11 13.02
C ALA A 198 15.41 16.35 12.82
N ARG A 199 15.81 17.62 12.64
CA ARG A 199 17.22 18.04 12.64
C ARG A 199 17.73 18.10 14.06
N SER A 200 18.76 17.32 14.37
CA SER A 200 19.32 17.29 15.71
C SER A 200 20.57 18.17 15.80
N SER A 201 20.53 19.18 16.68
CA SER A 201 21.70 20.06 16.90
C SER A 201 22.85 19.34 17.60
N ALA A 202 22.56 18.34 18.45
CA ALA A 202 23.55 17.44 19.03
C ALA A 202 24.34 16.62 17.98
N HIS A 203 23.79 16.51 16.76
CA HIS A 203 24.37 15.72 15.66
C HIS A 203 24.73 16.61 14.46
N GLY A 204 25.18 17.84 14.72
CA GLY A 204 25.64 18.76 13.66
C GLY A 204 24.54 19.16 12.67
N GLY A 205 23.27 19.16 13.09
CA GLY A 205 22.13 19.49 12.23
C GLY A 205 21.67 18.35 11.31
N ALA A 206 22.21 17.14 11.48
CA ALA A 206 21.79 15.95 10.75
C ALA A 206 20.34 15.57 11.08
N ILE A 207 19.64 15.02 10.09
CA ILE A 207 18.28 14.48 10.27
C ILE A 207 18.38 13.17 11.06
N ARG A 208 17.67 13.08 12.17
CA ARG A 208 17.57 11.88 13.03
C ARG A 208 16.10 11.49 13.21
N GLY A 209 15.87 10.22 13.50
CA GLY A 209 14.54 9.68 13.81
C GLY A 209 14.35 9.51 15.31
N PHE A 210 13.17 9.83 15.81
CA PHE A 210 12.78 9.74 17.21
C PHE A 210 11.44 9.01 17.34
N VAL A 211 11.30 8.17 18.37
CA VAL A 211 10.05 7.46 18.70
C VAL A 211 9.40 8.15 19.89
N LEU A 212 8.29 8.84 19.64
CA LEU A 212 7.47 9.52 20.65
C LEU A 212 6.25 8.67 20.97
N GLU A 213 5.72 8.80 22.19
CA GLU A 213 4.51 8.11 22.64
C GLU A 213 3.37 9.11 22.89
N LYS A 214 2.13 8.67 22.63
CA LYS A 214 0.91 9.42 22.93
C LYS A 214 0.87 9.83 24.40
N GLY A 215 0.47 11.07 24.66
CA GLY A 215 0.41 11.63 26.01
C GLY A 215 1.68 12.33 26.46
N ALA A 216 2.75 12.31 25.65
CA ALA A 216 3.92 13.16 25.90
C ALA A 216 3.51 14.64 25.98
N LYS A 217 4.03 15.35 26.99
CA LYS A 217 3.73 16.78 27.19
C LYS A 217 4.23 17.58 25.99
N GLY A 218 3.40 18.47 25.48
CA GLY A 218 3.69 19.29 24.29
C GLY A 218 3.42 18.60 22.95
N LEU A 219 2.98 17.34 22.95
CA LEU A 219 2.60 16.61 21.74
C LEU A 219 1.09 16.69 21.51
N SER A 220 0.67 17.11 20.31
CA SER A 220 -0.73 17.03 19.88
C SER A 220 -0.84 16.59 18.42
N ALA A 221 -1.99 16.01 18.06
CA ALA A 221 -2.22 15.44 16.73
C ALA A 221 -3.63 15.81 16.19
N PRO A 222 -3.87 17.08 15.84
CA PRO A 222 -5.18 17.51 15.36
C PRO A 222 -5.54 16.84 14.03
N LYS A 223 -6.84 16.51 13.85
CA LYS A 223 -7.37 15.93 12.60
C LYS A 223 -7.46 17.00 11.51
N ILE A 224 -7.02 16.65 10.29
CA ILE A 224 -7.34 17.40 9.07
C ILE A 224 -8.65 16.85 8.52
N GLY A 225 -9.68 17.70 8.43
CA GLY A 225 -11.01 17.37 7.87
C GLY A 225 -11.24 17.94 6.48
N GLY A 226 -12.33 17.52 5.82
CA GLY A 226 -12.75 18.05 4.53
C GLY A 226 -12.01 17.48 3.33
N LYS A 227 -11.35 16.31 3.47
CA LYS A 227 -10.59 15.70 2.37
C LYS A 227 -11.54 15.21 1.28
N LEU A 228 -11.17 15.37 0.01
CA LEU A 228 -11.90 14.75 -1.12
C LEU A 228 -11.35 13.39 -1.54
N SER A 229 -10.26 12.96 -0.90
CA SER A 229 -9.57 11.70 -1.19
C SER A 229 -9.16 11.04 0.12
N LEU A 230 -9.07 9.71 0.12
CA LEU A 230 -8.71 8.90 1.29
C LEU A 230 -9.59 9.23 2.51
N ARG A 231 -10.90 9.42 2.30
CA ARG A 231 -11.83 9.84 3.35
C ARG A 231 -12.04 8.77 4.44
N ALA A 232 -11.90 7.50 4.09
CA ALA A 232 -11.95 6.38 5.02
C ALA A 232 -10.64 6.18 5.81
N SER A 233 -9.66 7.08 5.66
CA SER A 233 -8.41 7.10 6.43
C SER A 233 -8.29 8.40 7.22
N VAL A 234 -7.90 8.30 8.49
CA VAL A 234 -7.67 9.48 9.32
C VAL A 234 -6.31 10.10 9.01
N THR A 235 -6.28 11.41 8.86
CA THR A 235 -5.06 12.19 8.60
C THR A 235 -5.06 13.37 9.53
N GLY A 236 -3.89 13.72 10.05
CA GLY A 236 -3.74 14.86 10.94
C GLY A 236 -2.37 15.49 10.83
N GLU A 237 -2.08 16.30 11.82
CA GLU A 237 -0.78 16.90 12.04
C GLU A 237 -0.07 16.18 13.19
N ILE A 238 1.22 16.47 13.36
CA ILE A 238 1.94 16.23 14.61
C ILE A 238 2.52 17.58 15.02
N VAL A 239 2.00 18.17 16.08
CA VAL A 239 2.50 19.43 16.64
C VAL A 239 3.34 19.09 17.87
N MET A 240 4.58 19.55 17.87
CA MET A 240 5.53 19.38 18.96
C MET A 240 5.91 20.76 19.48
N ASP A 241 5.43 21.08 20.67
CA ASP A 241 5.77 22.30 21.41
C ASP A 241 6.68 21.92 22.59
N GLY A 242 7.99 21.83 22.30
CA GLY A 242 8.99 21.51 23.32
C GLY A 242 8.82 20.11 23.94
N VAL A 243 8.53 19.09 23.13
CA VAL A 243 8.37 17.71 23.62
C VAL A 243 9.71 17.15 24.07
N GLU A 244 9.87 16.92 25.37
CA GLU A 244 11.07 16.31 25.94
C GLU A 244 10.97 14.78 25.90
N VAL A 245 12.01 14.14 25.38
CA VAL A 245 12.18 12.68 25.29
C VAL A 245 13.56 12.30 25.80
N SER A 246 13.69 11.10 26.36
CA SER A 246 14.96 10.54 26.78
C SER A 246 15.85 10.12 25.59
N GLU A 247 17.13 9.86 25.86
CA GLU A 247 18.11 9.42 24.86
C GLU A 247 17.66 8.16 24.11
N ASP A 248 16.95 7.25 24.78
CA ASP A 248 16.41 6.00 24.23
C ASP A 248 15.26 6.18 23.23
N ALA A 249 14.75 7.40 23.04
CA ALA A 249 13.79 7.71 22.00
C ALA A 249 14.45 7.85 20.61
N LEU A 250 15.75 8.10 20.55
CA LEU A 250 16.52 8.23 19.31
C LEU A 250 16.59 6.88 18.59
N LEU A 251 16.44 6.84 17.27
CA LEU A 251 16.80 5.68 16.46
C LEU A 251 18.32 5.70 16.23
N PRO A 252 19.11 4.82 16.90
CA PRO A 252 20.57 4.98 16.95
C PRO A 252 21.24 4.59 15.63
N ASN A 253 20.67 3.67 14.87
CA ASN A 253 21.34 3.01 13.75
C ASN A 253 21.10 3.73 12.40
N VAL A 254 20.65 4.99 12.43
CA VAL A 254 20.39 5.77 11.21
C VAL A 254 20.62 7.27 11.40
N SER A 255 21.08 7.92 10.33
CA SER A 255 21.27 9.37 10.23
C SER A 255 21.12 9.82 8.78
N GLY A 256 20.58 11.02 8.58
CA GLY A 256 20.32 11.60 7.27
C GLY A 256 19.09 11.03 6.55
N LEU A 257 18.89 11.47 5.30
CA LEU A 257 17.71 11.13 4.50
C LEU A 257 17.60 9.64 4.15
N LYS A 258 18.68 8.85 4.28
CA LYS A 258 18.64 7.40 4.04
C LYS A 258 17.62 6.67 4.91
N GLY A 259 17.36 7.17 6.12
CA GLY A 259 16.37 6.62 7.04
C GLY A 259 14.94 6.75 6.52
N PRO A 260 14.40 7.98 6.40
CA PRO A 260 13.05 8.17 5.90
C PRO A 260 12.88 7.64 4.47
N PHE A 261 13.88 7.77 3.59
CA PHE A 261 13.79 7.25 2.22
C PHE A 261 13.75 5.72 2.16
N GLY A 262 14.45 5.02 3.06
CA GLY A 262 14.32 3.57 3.21
C GLY A 262 12.88 3.15 3.54
N CYS A 263 12.18 3.92 4.37
CA CYS A 263 10.78 3.69 4.70
C CYS A 263 9.86 3.97 3.51
N LEU A 264 10.04 5.14 2.86
CA LEU A 264 9.21 5.57 1.73
C LEU A 264 9.33 4.61 0.54
N ASN A 265 10.50 4.04 0.28
CA ASN A 265 10.68 3.07 -0.82
C ASN A 265 9.82 1.81 -0.61
N ARG A 266 9.72 1.30 0.62
CA ARG A 266 8.86 0.14 0.94
C ARG A 266 7.38 0.48 0.86
N ALA A 267 6.99 1.67 1.35
CA ALA A 267 5.63 2.14 1.19
C ALA A 267 5.25 2.29 -0.30
N ARG A 268 6.12 2.89 -1.12
CA ARG A 268 5.92 3.04 -2.58
C ARG A 268 5.81 1.71 -3.30
N TYR A 269 6.60 0.71 -2.90
CA TYR A 269 6.47 -0.64 -3.42
C TYR A 269 5.08 -1.24 -3.13
N GLY A 270 4.60 -1.18 -1.88
CA GLY A 270 3.25 -1.66 -1.54
C GLY A 270 2.15 -0.90 -2.28
N ILE A 271 2.27 0.42 -2.42
CA ILE A 271 1.34 1.25 -3.21
C ILE A 271 1.29 0.79 -4.69
N SER A 272 2.43 0.40 -5.28
CA SER A 272 2.47 -0.04 -6.68
C SER A 272 1.65 -1.30 -6.95
N TRP A 273 1.50 -2.17 -5.94
CA TRP A 273 0.59 -3.31 -5.97
C TRP A 273 -0.85 -2.90 -5.66
N GLY A 274 -1.02 -2.12 -4.60
CA GLY A 274 -2.33 -1.73 -4.11
C GLY A 274 -3.20 -1.06 -5.17
N VAL A 275 -2.66 -0.10 -5.91
CA VAL A 275 -3.42 0.60 -6.97
C VAL A 275 -3.85 -0.30 -8.13
N MET A 276 -3.17 -1.44 -8.35
CA MET A 276 -3.65 -2.45 -9.31
C MET A 276 -4.87 -3.19 -8.76
N GLY A 277 -5.00 -3.37 -7.45
CA GLY A 277 -6.21 -3.86 -6.80
C GLY A 277 -7.41 -2.94 -7.04
N ALA A 278 -7.25 -1.64 -6.83
CA ALA A 278 -8.30 -0.64 -7.14
C ALA A 278 -8.63 -0.60 -8.64
N ALA A 279 -7.62 -0.67 -9.52
CA ALA A 279 -7.82 -0.70 -10.96
C ALA A 279 -8.61 -1.95 -11.42
N GLU A 280 -8.31 -3.11 -10.84
CA GLU A 280 -9.04 -4.34 -11.08
C GLU A 280 -10.50 -4.27 -10.61
N ASP A 281 -10.77 -3.66 -9.47
CA ASP A 281 -12.14 -3.44 -8.99
C ASP A 281 -12.93 -2.55 -9.96
N CYS A 282 -12.36 -1.40 -10.35
CA CYS A 282 -12.92 -0.51 -11.37
C CYS A 282 -13.20 -1.24 -12.69
N TRP A 283 -12.25 -2.04 -13.17
CA TRP A 283 -12.38 -2.79 -14.42
C TRP A 283 -13.48 -3.85 -14.33
N ARG A 284 -13.54 -4.63 -13.25
CA ARG A 284 -14.56 -5.67 -13.05
C ARG A 284 -15.96 -5.08 -12.92
N ARG A 285 -16.10 -3.95 -12.22
CA ARG A 285 -17.37 -3.20 -12.12
C ARG A 285 -17.81 -2.66 -13.47
N ALA A 286 -16.91 -1.96 -14.18
CA ALA A 286 -17.19 -1.45 -15.52
C ALA A 286 -17.60 -2.57 -16.48
N ARG A 287 -16.88 -3.69 -16.48
CA ARG A 287 -17.21 -4.87 -17.29
C ARG A 287 -18.60 -5.41 -16.98
N SER A 288 -18.93 -5.61 -15.70
CA SER A 288 -20.23 -6.13 -15.28
C SER A 288 -21.36 -5.17 -15.68
N TYR A 289 -21.18 -3.89 -15.40
CA TYR A 289 -22.12 -2.83 -15.78
C TYR A 289 -22.42 -2.81 -17.28
N VAL A 290 -21.40 -2.89 -18.14
CA VAL A 290 -21.62 -2.83 -19.59
C VAL A 290 -22.20 -4.11 -20.19
N LEU A 291 -22.09 -5.25 -19.49
CA LEU A 291 -22.75 -6.50 -19.87
C LEU A 291 -24.24 -6.46 -19.53
N GLU A 292 -24.60 -5.85 -18.40
CA GLU A 292 -25.98 -5.78 -17.91
C GLU A 292 -26.78 -4.63 -18.51
N ARG A 293 -26.18 -3.43 -18.60
CA ARG A 293 -26.85 -2.23 -19.11
C ARG A 293 -27.05 -2.33 -20.61
N LYS A 294 -28.28 -2.08 -21.06
CA LYS A 294 -28.65 -2.10 -22.49
C LYS A 294 -28.90 -0.69 -23.01
N GLN A 295 -28.49 -0.44 -24.26
CA GLN A 295 -28.84 0.73 -25.05
C GLN A 295 -29.03 0.29 -26.50
N PHE A 296 -30.03 0.85 -27.18
CA PHE A 296 -30.39 0.45 -28.55
C PHE A 296 -30.65 -1.07 -28.68
N GLY A 297 -31.31 -1.67 -27.68
CA GLY A 297 -31.73 -3.08 -27.71
C GLY A 297 -30.63 -4.12 -27.41
N ARG A 298 -29.39 -3.72 -27.12
CA ARG A 298 -28.27 -4.64 -26.85
C ARG A 298 -27.39 -4.17 -25.67
N PRO A 299 -26.60 -5.06 -25.05
CA PRO A 299 -25.64 -4.68 -24.02
C PRO A 299 -24.65 -3.60 -24.51
N LEU A 300 -24.22 -2.72 -23.62
CA LEU A 300 -23.19 -1.72 -23.93
C LEU A 300 -21.88 -2.40 -24.40
N ALA A 301 -21.57 -3.57 -23.85
CA ALA A 301 -20.41 -4.40 -24.21
C ALA A 301 -20.37 -4.84 -25.68
N ALA A 302 -21.47 -4.73 -26.43
CA ALA A 302 -21.52 -5.05 -27.85
C ALA A 302 -20.91 -3.96 -28.76
N ASN A 303 -20.53 -2.80 -28.20
CA ASN A 303 -19.97 -1.68 -28.96
C ASN A 303 -18.43 -1.71 -28.92
N GLN A 304 -17.78 -1.56 -30.09
CA GLN A 304 -16.31 -1.60 -30.20
C GLN A 304 -15.60 -0.59 -29.29
N LEU A 305 -16.15 0.61 -29.11
CA LEU A 305 -15.57 1.62 -28.23
C LEU A 305 -15.54 1.17 -26.76
N VAL A 306 -16.53 0.38 -26.32
CA VAL A 306 -16.57 -0.20 -24.97
C VAL A 306 -15.55 -1.33 -24.87
N GLN A 307 -15.49 -2.20 -25.88
CA GLN A 307 -14.54 -3.32 -25.91
C GLN A 307 -13.09 -2.83 -25.91
N LYS A 308 -12.77 -1.78 -26.68
CA LYS A 308 -11.45 -1.15 -26.66
C LYS A 308 -11.05 -0.72 -25.26
N LYS A 309 -11.94 -0.01 -24.55
CA LYS A 309 -11.69 0.45 -23.17
C LYS A 309 -11.40 -0.73 -22.23
N LEU A 310 -12.19 -1.81 -22.32
CA LEU A 310 -11.97 -3.01 -21.52
C LEU A 310 -10.65 -3.72 -21.85
N ALA A 311 -10.26 -3.76 -23.12
CA ALA A 311 -8.98 -4.34 -23.57
C ALA A 311 -7.78 -3.52 -23.06
N ASP A 312 -7.88 -2.19 -23.12
CA ASP A 312 -6.85 -1.30 -22.57
C ASP A 312 -6.69 -1.50 -21.05
N MET A 313 -7.80 -1.58 -20.30
CA MET A 313 -7.79 -1.88 -18.85
C MET A 313 -7.10 -3.21 -18.54
N GLN A 314 -7.51 -4.30 -19.22
CA GLN A 314 -6.94 -5.64 -19.04
C GLN A 314 -5.43 -5.64 -19.30
N THR A 315 -5.00 -5.00 -20.39
CA THR A 315 -3.60 -4.93 -20.79
C THR A 315 -2.76 -4.24 -19.72
N GLU A 316 -3.18 -3.06 -19.28
CA GLU A 316 -2.39 -2.25 -18.34
C GLU A 316 -2.31 -2.86 -16.94
N ILE A 317 -3.40 -3.51 -16.49
CA ILE A 317 -3.40 -4.26 -15.22
C ILE A 317 -2.44 -5.43 -15.29
N ALA A 318 -2.51 -6.25 -16.35
CA ALA A 318 -1.66 -7.42 -16.51
C ALA A 318 -0.17 -7.04 -16.55
N LEU A 319 0.18 -5.99 -17.29
CA LEU A 319 1.56 -5.47 -17.34
C LEU A 319 2.01 -4.90 -15.99
N GLY A 320 1.15 -4.12 -15.33
CA GLY A 320 1.44 -3.52 -14.02
C GLY A 320 1.70 -4.55 -12.92
N LEU A 321 0.94 -5.65 -12.92
CA LEU A 321 1.12 -6.76 -11.98
C LEU A 321 2.42 -7.55 -12.24
N GLN A 322 2.78 -7.83 -13.50
CA GLN A 322 4.06 -8.48 -13.81
C GLN A 322 5.26 -7.62 -13.38
N ALA A 323 5.18 -6.30 -13.59
CA ALA A 323 6.21 -5.37 -13.15
C ALA A 323 6.35 -5.34 -11.61
N ALA A 324 5.21 -5.27 -10.90
CA ALA A 324 5.19 -5.29 -9.44
C ALA A 324 5.71 -6.61 -8.86
N LEU A 325 5.34 -7.75 -9.46
CA LEU A 325 5.87 -9.07 -9.14
C LEU A 325 7.39 -9.14 -9.31
N ARG A 326 7.91 -8.70 -10.46
CA ARG A 326 9.35 -8.79 -10.71
C ARG A 326 10.15 -7.95 -9.72
N VAL A 327 9.69 -6.74 -9.38
CA VAL A 327 10.36 -5.90 -8.38
C VAL A 327 10.24 -6.50 -6.98
N GLY A 328 9.11 -7.13 -6.65
CA GLY A 328 8.96 -7.87 -5.39
C GLY A 328 10.00 -8.99 -5.25
N ARG A 329 10.15 -9.83 -6.29
CA ARG A 329 11.18 -10.88 -6.33
C ARG A 329 12.59 -10.29 -6.17
N LEU A 330 12.89 -9.17 -6.85
CA LEU A 330 14.18 -8.51 -6.70
C LEU A 330 14.41 -7.90 -5.31
N LEU A 331 13.36 -7.48 -4.61
CA LEU A 331 13.46 -7.05 -3.20
C LEU A 331 13.81 -8.23 -2.29
N ASP A 332 13.14 -9.37 -2.47
CA ASP A 332 13.42 -10.60 -1.72
C ASP A 332 14.85 -11.12 -1.98
N GLU A 333 15.34 -11.00 -3.22
CA GLU A 333 16.71 -11.34 -3.62
C GLU A 333 17.76 -10.31 -3.13
N GLY A 334 17.37 -9.18 -2.54
CA GLY A 334 18.28 -8.10 -2.15
C GLY A 334 18.91 -7.33 -3.32
N ARG A 335 18.28 -7.37 -4.50
CA ARG A 335 18.80 -6.85 -5.78
C ARG A 335 17.99 -5.68 -6.35
N ALA A 336 16.95 -5.23 -5.66
CA ALA A 336 16.13 -4.10 -6.11
C ALA A 336 16.83 -2.75 -5.86
N ALA A 337 16.81 -1.89 -6.87
CA ALA A 337 17.27 -0.50 -6.76
C ALA A 337 16.07 0.46 -6.59
N PRO A 338 16.21 1.61 -5.89
CA PRO A 338 15.12 2.58 -5.70
C PRO A 338 14.47 3.09 -7.00
N GLU A 339 15.23 3.13 -8.08
CA GLU A 339 14.77 3.52 -9.42
C GLU A 339 13.73 2.54 -9.94
N MET A 340 13.88 1.24 -9.67
CA MET A 340 12.90 0.21 -10.05
C MET A 340 11.55 0.47 -9.37
N ILE A 341 11.57 0.84 -8.08
CA ILE A 341 10.37 1.22 -7.33
C ILE A 341 9.73 2.48 -7.93
N SER A 342 10.54 3.45 -8.34
CA SER A 342 10.06 4.67 -8.98
C SER A 342 9.34 4.38 -10.30
N LEU A 343 9.87 3.47 -11.12
CA LEU A 343 9.24 3.05 -12.38
C LEU A 343 7.85 2.44 -12.13
N ILE A 344 7.76 1.45 -11.25
CA ILE A 344 6.49 0.73 -11.04
C ILE A 344 5.48 1.57 -10.27
N LYS A 345 5.92 2.39 -9.30
CA LYS A 345 5.03 3.31 -8.59
C LYS A 345 4.44 4.30 -9.60
N ARG A 346 5.30 4.96 -10.39
CA ARG A 346 4.85 5.94 -11.39
C ARG A 346 3.88 5.32 -12.39
N ASN A 347 4.25 4.18 -12.97
CA ASN A 347 3.41 3.50 -13.96
C ASN A 347 2.07 3.08 -13.35
N ASN A 348 2.10 2.28 -12.29
CA ASN A 348 0.90 1.63 -11.78
C ASN A 348 -0.09 2.66 -11.21
N CYS A 349 0.38 3.71 -10.53
CA CYS A 349 -0.55 4.77 -10.10
C CYS A 349 -1.13 5.58 -11.26
N GLY A 350 -0.33 5.86 -12.30
CA GLY A 350 -0.83 6.56 -13.49
C GLY A 350 -1.90 5.75 -14.21
N LYS A 351 -1.59 4.48 -14.52
CA LYS A 351 -2.51 3.58 -15.22
C LYS A 351 -3.75 3.26 -14.40
N ALA A 352 -3.63 3.06 -13.08
CA ALA A 352 -4.79 2.85 -12.21
C ALA A 352 -5.74 4.05 -12.22
N LEU A 353 -5.22 5.28 -12.17
CA LEU A 353 -6.03 6.49 -12.23
C LEU A 353 -6.74 6.64 -13.58
N ASP A 354 -6.04 6.36 -14.68
CA ASP A 354 -6.63 6.40 -16.01
C ASP A 354 -7.74 5.34 -16.16
N ILE A 355 -7.52 4.12 -15.65
CA ILE A 355 -8.52 3.06 -15.61
C ILE A 355 -9.75 3.49 -14.81
N ALA A 356 -9.56 4.03 -13.60
CA ALA A 356 -10.66 4.49 -12.76
C ALA A 356 -11.49 5.59 -13.44
N ARG A 357 -10.84 6.54 -14.12
CA ARG A 357 -11.51 7.60 -14.91
C ARG A 357 -12.31 7.03 -16.08
N VAL A 358 -11.72 6.12 -16.85
CA VAL A 358 -12.41 5.48 -17.98
C VAL A 358 -13.59 4.63 -17.49
N ALA A 359 -13.41 3.89 -16.40
CA ALA A 359 -14.47 3.12 -15.76
C ALA A 359 -15.61 4.04 -15.31
N ARG A 360 -15.29 5.14 -14.62
CA ARG A 360 -16.24 6.18 -14.25
C ARG A 360 -17.04 6.68 -15.45
N ASP A 361 -16.40 7.04 -16.55
CA ASP A 361 -17.07 7.54 -17.75
C ASP A 361 -18.01 6.50 -18.39
N MET A 362 -17.65 5.22 -18.31
CA MET A 362 -18.48 4.12 -18.83
C MET A 362 -19.81 3.93 -18.06
N HIS A 363 -19.90 4.42 -16.82
CA HIS A 363 -21.12 4.35 -16.02
C HIS A 363 -22.09 5.51 -16.28
N GLY A 364 -21.71 6.52 -17.08
CA GLY A 364 -22.57 7.68 -17.36
C GLY A 364 -22.96 8.43 -16.08
N GLY A 365 -24.26 8.70 -15.91
CA GLY A 365 -24.77 9.36 -14.70
C GLY A 365 -24.57 8.53 -13.42
N ASN A 366 -24.61 7.21 -13.50
CA ASN A 366 -24.50 6.34 -12.33
C ASN A 366 -23.13 6.43 -11.65
N GLY A 367 -22.06 6.71 -12.40
CA GLY A 367 -20.72 6.73 -11.82
C GLY A 367 -20.45 7.88 -10.83
N ILE A 368 -21.32 8.90 -10.70
CA ILE A 368 -21.18 9.94 -9.64
C ILE A 368 -21.92 9.55 -8.36
N GLN A 369 -22.59 8.40 -8.33
CA GLN A 369 -23.33 7.94 -7.17
C GLN A 369 -22.48 6.89 -6.43
N GLU A 370 -22.46 7.01 -5.10
CA GLU A 370 -21.53 6.30 -4.21
C GLU A 370 -21.70 4.78 -4.15
N GLU A 371 -22.82 4.20 -4.63
CA GLU A 371 -22.99 2.75 -4.72
C GLU A 371 -22.29 2.16 -5.95
N TYR A 372 -21.95 3.00 -6.93
CA TYR A 372 -21.13 2.65 -8.09
C TYR A 372 -19.66 3.00 -7.81
N HIS A 373 -19.05 2.18 -6.93
CA HIS A 373 -17.62 2.18 -6.59
C HIS A 373 -16.69 2.23 -7.81
#